data_AF-A0A4P2Q818-F1
#
_entry.id   AF-A0A4P2Q818-F1
#
_cell.length_a   1.000
_cell.length_b   1.000
_cell.length_c   1.000
_cell.angle_alpha   90.00
_cell.angle_beta   90.00
_cell.angle_gamma   90.00
#
_symmetry.space_group_name_H-M   'P 1'
#
loop_
_entity.id
_entity.type
_entity.pdbx_description
1 polymer ?
#
loop_
_entity_poly.entity_id
_entity_poly.type
_entity_poly.pdbx_seq_one_letter_code
_entity_poly.pdbx_strand_id
1 'polypeptide(L)'
;MSDAERLDPESMTRAFREARRRGMDVEPAVLFHDLGRMRARIRAAFPAGALHAVAIKANPLVEVLRAAVACGAGLEAASLEEVKLSVAAGCPPDRIVFFEDGTTLITELGRWVQAGCGFAVSRVEYVKKDAAGRTAILHLGADFLLRRAYHPEDWHHDFVALDPDAAPKAGPLSPCTLGGPLCFGGDVLARDLLLPDLSPGDLVLIRDTGAYTLSMWSRHCSRGIPAVLGVDGDDLRVLRERERPEDVVAFWSRGRGQP
;
A
#
# COMPACT_ATOMS: atom_id res chain seq x y z
N MET A 1 -5.65 -9.55 12.76
CA MET A 1 -6.93 -9.31 12.06
C MET A 1 -7.47 -10.66 11.66
N SER A 2 -8.74 -10.93 11.94
CA SER A 2 -9.43 -12.11 11.41
C SER A 2 -9.63 -11.97 9.90
N ASP A 3 -9.82 -13.09 9.18
CA ASP A 3 -10.03 -13.03 7.72
C ASP A 3 -11.30 -12.26 7.32
N ALA A 4 -12.34 -12.24 8.17
CA ALA A 4 -13.55 -11.44 7.96
C ALA A 4 -13.27 -9.92 7.99
N GLU A 5 -12.21 -9.49 8.67
CA GLU A 5 -11.79 -8.09 8.74
C GLU A 5 -10.85 -7.69 7.60
N ARG A 6 -10.53 -8.59 6.68
CA ARG A 6 -9.65 -8.33 5.53
C ARG A 6 -10.49 -8.16 4.26
N LEU A 7 -9.93 -7.45 3.28
CA LEU A 7 -10.48 -7.49 1.93
C LEU A 7 -10.32 -8.92 1.37
N ASP A 8 -11.34 -9.41 0.68
CA ASP A 8 -11.31 -10.72 0.06
C ASP A 8 -10.57 -10.67 -1.30
N PRO A 9 -9.85 -11.73 -1.71
CA PRO A 9 -9.11 -11.74 -2.97
C PRO A 9 -9.98 -11.58 -4.23
N GLU A 10 -11.26 -11.95 -4.19
CA GLU A 10 -12.14 -11.83 -5.35
C GLU A 10 -12.45 -10.36 -5.65
N SER A 11 -12.81 -9.58 -4.63
CA SER A 11 -13.02 -8.14 -4.74
C SER A 11 -11.75 -7.42 -5.22
N MET A 12 -10.58 -7.81 -4.71
CA MET A 12 -9.29 -7.23 -5.13
C MET A 12 -8.97 -7.50 -6.60
N THR A 13 -9.13 -8.76 -7.05
CA THR A 13 -8.88 -9.13 -8.46
C THR A 13 -9.90 -8.49 -9.40
N ARG A 14 -11.16 -8.34 -8.97
CA ARG A 14 -12.19 -7.59 -9.71
C ARG A 14 -11.77 -6.13 -9.92
N ALA A 15 -11.35 -5.44 -8.86
CA ALA A 15 -10.89 -4.05 -8.94
C ALA A 15 -9.66 -3.90 -9.85
N PHE A 16 -8.70 -4.84 -9.79
CA PHE A 16 -7.54 -4.85 -10.68
C PHE A 16 -7.93 -5.04 -12.15
N ARG A 17 -8.80 -6.01 -12.46
CA ARG A 17 -9.27 -6.25 -13.83
C ARG A 17 -10.02 -5.05 -14.39
N GLU A 18 -10.85 -4.42 -13.56
CA GLU A 18 -11.60 -3.23 -13.94
C GLU A 18 -10.67 -2.04 -14.21
N ALA A 19 -9.65 -1.83 -13.36
CA ALA A 19 -8.63 -0.81 -13.59
C ALA A 19 -7.89 -1.04 -14.93
N ARG A 20 -7.51 -2.29 -15.21
CA ARG A 20 -6.87 -2.66 -16.49
C ARG A 20 -7.82 -2.44 -17.68
N ARG A 21 -9.09 -2.81 -17.56
CA ARG A 21 -10.12 -2.59 -18.59
C ARG A 21 -10.34 -1.10 -18.90
N ARG A 22 -10.26 -0.25 -17.88
CA ARG A 22 -10.34 1.22 -18.01
C ARG A 22 -9.05 1.85 -18.53
N GLY A 23 -7.99 1.07 -18.79
CA GLY A 23 -6.70 1.57 -19.25
C GLY A 23 -5.93 2.38 -18.20
N MET A 24 -6.20 2.15 -16.91
CA MET A 24 -5.46 2.80 -15.83
C MET A 24 -4.04 2.23 -15.74
N ASP A 25 -3.12 3.00 -15.18
CA ASP A 25 -1.72 2.58 -14.99
C ASP A 25 -1.64 1.50 -13.90
N VAL A 26 -1.61 0.24 -14.32
CA VAL A 26 -1.57 -0.94 -13.44
C VAL A 26 -0.26 -1.73 -13.52
N GLU A 27 0.64 -1.38 -14.44
CA GLU A 27 1.84 -2.16 -14.77
C GLU A 27 3.14 -1.36 -14.52
N PRO A 28 4.24 -2.00 -14.11
CA PRO A 28 4.36 -3.43 -13.79
C PRO A 28 3.92 -3.78 -12.36
N ALA A 29 3.52 -2.77 -11.60
CA ALA A 29 2.93 -2.90 -10.29
C ALA A 29 2.00 -1.71 -10.03
N VAL A 30 1.04 -1.91 -9.13
CA VAL A 30 0.05 -0.91 -8.74
C VAL A 30 -0.42 -1.16 -7.32
N LEU A 31 -0.73 -0.07 -6.62
CA LEU A 31 -1.26 -0.10 -5.26
C LEU A 31 -2.74 0.27 -5.29
N PHE A 32 -3.55 -0.35 -4.43
CA PHE A 32 -4.96 -0.05 -4.28
C PHE A 32 -5.27 0.31 -2.83
N HIS A 33 -6.26 1.19 -2.67
CA HIS A 33 -6.81 1.56 -1.38
C HIS A 33 -8.35 1.67 -1.45
N ASP A 34 -9.05 0.88 -0.65
CA ASP A 34 -10.50 0.87 -0.54
C ASP A 34 -10.98 1.96 0.41
N LEU A 35 -11.42 3.08 -0.17
CA LEU A 35 -11.91 4.25 0.54
C LEU A 35 -13.28 3.97 1.17
N GLY A 36 -14.11 3.14 0.55
CA GLY A 36 -15.43 2.75 1.08
C GLY A 36 -15.30 2.01 2.41
N ARG A 37 -14.45 0.99 2.43
CA ARG A 37 -14.10 0.22 3.62
C ARG A 37 -13.45 1.08 4.70
N MET A 38 -12.51 1.95 4.32
CA MET A 38 -11.86 2.86 5.27
C MET A 38 -12.89 3.76 5.97
N ARG A 39 -13.80 4.39 5.21
CA ARG A 39 -14.87 5.23 5.79
C ARG A 39 -15.82 4.43 6.67
N ALA A 40 -16.17 3.22 6.28
CA ALA A 40 -17.01 2.34 7.10
C ALA A 40 -16.34 2.03 8.45
N ARG A 41 -15.03 1.75 8.46
CA ARG A 41 -14.24 1.53 9.69
C ARG A 41 -14.20 2.77 10.58
N ILE A 42 -13.96 3.94 10.01
CA ILE A 42 -13.95 5.21 10.75
C ILE A 42 -15.31 5.45 11.41
N ARG A 43 -16.41 5.29 10.66
CA ARG A 43 -17.78 5.50 11.17
C ARG A 43 -18.19 4.50 12.24
N ALA A 44 -17.72 3.25 12.15
CA ALA A 44 -18.07 2.20 13.09
C ALA A 44 -17.31 2.30 14.42
N ALA A 45 -16.18 3.01 14.46
CA ALA A 45 -15.22 2.84 15.53
C ALA A 45 -15.48 3.66 16.80
N PHE A 46 -16.29 4.74 16.78
CA PHE A 46 -16.35 5.66 17.92
C PHE A 46 -17.74 6.22 18.25
N PRO A 47 -18.02 6.43 19.55
CA PRO A 47 -19.25 7.08 20.01
C PRO A 47 -19.30 8.56 19.58
N ALA A 48 -20.50 9.14 19.51
CA ALA A 48 -20.77 10.47 18.96
C ALA A 48 -20.02 11.66 19.62
N GLY A 49 -19.32 11.44 20.74
CA GLY A 49 -18.57 12.48 21.48
C GLY A 49 -17.04 12.37 21.41
N ALA A 50 -16.48 11.41 20.67
CA ALA A 50 -15.03 11.25 20.52
C ALA A 50 -14.53 11.79 19.18
N LEU A 51 -13.36 12.44 19.18
CA LEU A 51 -12.64 12.77 17.95
C LEU A 51 -11.70 11.61 17.61
N HIS A 52 -11.92 10.99 16.46
CA HIS A 52 -10.96 10.06 15.91
C HIS A 52 -9.98 10.78 14.99
N ALA A 53 -8.71 10.87 15.38
CA ALA A 53 -7.65 11.43 14.58
C ALA A 53 -6.88 10.30 13.87
N VAL A 54 -6.96 10.23 12.54
CA VAL A 54 -6.22 9.19 11.80
C VAL A 54 -4.74 9.56 11.77
N ALA A 55 -3.88 8.70 12.32
CA ALA A 55 -2.44 8.91 12.31
C ALA A 55 -1.86 8.89 10.89
N ILE A 56 -1.29 10.01 10.45
CA ILE A 56 -0.83 10.24 9.08
C ILE A 56 0.31 9.30 8.69
N LYS A 57 1.23 9.03 9.63
CA LYS A 57 2.32 8.05 9.49
C LYS A 57 1.89 6.65 9.04
N ALA A 58 0.62 6.27 9.24
CA ALA A 58 0.08 5.02 8.72
C ALA A 58 -0.11 5.05 7.20
N ASN A 59 -0.64 6.15 6.65
CA ASN A 59 -0.82 6.36 5.22
C ASN A 59 -0.93 7.88 4.91
N PRO A 60 0.12 8.51 4.35
CA PRO A 60 0.17 9.97 4.17
C PRO A 60 -0.46 10.46 2.86
N LEU A 61 -1.13 9.60 2.09
CA LEU A 61 -1.73 10.02 0.83
C LEU A 61 -2.84 11.03 1.06
N VAL A 62 -2.68 12.23 0.51
CA VAL A 62 -3.63 13.33 0.70
C VAL A 62 -5.06 12.94 0.31
N GLU A 63 -5.27 12.18 -0.77
CA GLU A 63 -6.61 11.70 -1.16
C GLU A 63 -7.23 10.73 -0.13
N VAL A 64 -6.41 9.90 0.51
CA VAL A 64 -6.86 8.99 1.58
C VAL A 64 -7.19 9.79 2.84
N LEU A 65 -6.33 10.73 3.23
CA LEU A 65 -6.57 11.62 4.37
C LEU A 65 -7.83 12.46 4.15
N ARG A 66 -8.03 13.00 2.95
CA ARG A 66 -9.24 13.77 2.58
C ARG A 66 -10.50 12.94 2.71
N ALA A 67 -10.46 11.68 2.26
CA ALA A 67 -11.59 10.77 2.42
C ALA A 67 -11.90 10.45 3.90
N ALA A 68 -10.88 10.40 4.77
CA ALA A 68 -11.07 10.25 6.21
C ALA A 68 -11.72 11.52 6.82
N VAL A 69 -11.19 12.71 6.49
CA VAL A 69 -11.73 14.01 6.94
C VAL A 69 -13.19 14.19 6.50
N ALA A 70 -13.53 13.80 5.28
CA ALA A 70 -14.90 13.87 4.76
C ALA A 70 -15.91 13.01 5.55
N CYS A 71 -15.44 12.07 6.39
CA CYS A 71 -16.27 11.31 7.31
C CYS A 71 -16.22 11.80 8.76
N GLY A 72 -15.65 12.98 9.00
CA GLY A 72 -15.60 13.61 10.31
C GLY A 72 -14.37 13.25 11.14
N ALA A 73 -13.43 12.46 10.61
CA ALA A 73 -12.16 12.21 11.29
C ALA A 73 -11.30 13.49 11.37
N GLY A 74 -10.54 13.62 12.45
CA GLY A 74 -9.36 14.47 12.51
C GLY A 74 -8.14 13.75 11.94
N LEU A 75 -6.98 14.40 12.00
CA LEU A 75 -5.71 13.84 11.56
C LEU A 75 -4.64 14.08 12.63
N GLU A 76 -3.94 13.02 13.02
CA GLU A 76 -2.78 13.13 13.92
C GLU A 76 -1.50 13.22 13.11
N ALA A 77 -0.72 14.26 13.42
CA ALA A 77 0.54 14.61 12.79
C ALA A 77 1.68 14.50 13.80
N ALA A 78 2.79 13.89 13.37
CA ALA A 78 4.03 13.77 14.13
C ALA A 78 5.13 14.72 13.63
N SER A 79 4.90 15.46 12.54
CA SER A 79 5.84 16.45 11.99
C SER A 79 5.14 17.64 11.33
N LEU A 80 5.90 18.70 11.05
CA LEU A 80 5.40 19.86 10.31
C LEU A 80 4.92 19.49 8.89
N GLU A 81 5.59 18.54 8.24
CA GLU A 81 5.19 18.00 6.94
C GLU A 81 3.84 17.30 7.03
N GLU A 82 3.60 16.52 8.08
CA GLU A 82 2.30 15.89 8.31
C GLU A 82 1.21 16.92 8.61
N VAL A 83 1.51 18.00 9.34
CA VAL A 83 0.57 19.14 9.48
C VAL A 83 0.23 19.76 8.12
N LYS A 84 1.22 19.93 7.24
CA LYS A 84 0.98 20.43 5.87
C LYS A 84 0.15 19.46 5.03
N LEU A 85 0.36 18.14 5.20
CA LEU A 85 -0.49 17.12 4.57
C LEU A 85 -1.93 17.20 5.07
N SER A 86 -2.14 17.47 6.37
CA SER A 86 -3.49 17.67 6.93
C SER A 86 -4.20 18.85 6.30
N VAL A 87 -3.50 19.98 6.15
CA VAL A 87 -4.05 21.17 5.49
C VAL A 87 -4.36 20.87 4.02
N ALA A 88 -3.48 20.18 3.30
CA ALA A 88 -3.72 19.77 1.90
C ALA A 88 -4.91 18.81 1.75
N ALA A 89 -5.18 17.99 2.78
CA ALA A 89 -6.34 17.10 2.85
C ALA A 89 -7.64 17.85 3.18
N GLY A 90 -7.58 19.16 3.48
CA GLY A 90 -8.73 19.96 3.88
C GLY A 90 -9.17 19.73 5.33
N CYS A 91 -8.28 19.25 6.19
CA CYS A 91 -8.58 19.04 7.61
C CYS A 91 -8.76 20.41 8.31
N PRO A 92 -9.88 20.65 9.01
CA PRO A 92 -10.06 21.85 9.82
C PRO A 92 -8.95 21.97 10.87
N PRO A 93 -8.39 23.18 11.11
CA PRO A 93 -7.28 23.36 12.07
C PRO A 93 -7.56 22.82 13.48
N ASP A 94 -8.82 22.91 13.93
CA ASP A 94 -9.30 22.39 15.22
C ASP A 94 -9.37 20.85 15.30
N ARG A 95 -9.07 20.15 14.21
CA ARG A 95 -9.03 18.69 14.11
C ARG A 95 -7.67 18.13 13.68
N ILE A 96 -6.66 19.00 13.62
CA ILE A 96 -5.26 18.59 13.41
C ILE A 96 -4.63 18.41 14.79
N VAL A 97 -4.33 17.16 15.15
CA VAL A 97 -3.75 16.80 16.45
C VAL A 97 -2.24 16.69 16.28
N PHE A 98 -1.46 17.47 17.03
CA PHE A 98 0.01 17.45 17.01
C PHE A 98 0.59 17.20 18.41
N PHE A 99 0.00 17.86 19.41
CA PHE A 99 0.14 17.60 20.84
C PHE A 99 -1.19 18.03 21.49
N GLU A 100 -1.72 17.27 22.45
CA GLU A 100 -2.99 17.61 23.12
C GLU A 100 -2.81 17.65 24.65
N ASP A 101 -3.31 18.71 25.27
CA ASP A 101 -3.36 18.91 26.72
C ASP A 101 -4.79 19.15 27.25
N GLY A 102 -5.82 18.87 26.44
CA GLY A 102 -7.24 19.03 26.79
C GLY A 102 -7.93 17.84 27.45
N THR A 103 -9.24 17.99 27.69
CA THR A 103 -10.12 16.98 28.31
C THR A 103 -10.92 16.14 27.29
N THR A 104 -10.67 16.34 25.99
CA THR A 104 -11.33 15.60 24.91
C THR A 104 -10.72 14.21 24.75
N LEU A 105 -11.57 13.18 24.61
CA LEU A 105 -11.08 11.85 24.24
C LEU A 105 -10.68 11.83 22.76
N ILE A 106 -9.38 11.69 22.51
CA ILE A 106 -8.79 11.55 21.17
C ILE A 106 -8.24 10.13 21.01
N THR A 107 -8.44 9.54 19.84
CA THR A 107 -7.83 8.26 19.47
C THR A 107 -7.05 8.40 18.18
N GLU A 108 -5.88 7.75 18.11
CA GLU A 108 -4.89 7.93 17.04
C GLU A 108 -4.67 6.65 16.20
N LEU A 109 -5.71 5.84 16.04
CA LEU A 109 -5.63 4.50 15.46
C LEU A 109 -5.41 4.51 13.93
N GLY A 110 -4.19 4.77 13.46
CA GLY A 110 -3.88 4.72 12.03
C GLY A 110 -3.90 3.30 11.43
N ARG A 111 -3.13 2.36 12.00
CA ARG A 111 -2.99 1.00 11.43
C ARG A 111 -4.33 0.27 11.36
N TRP A 112 -5.14 0.38 12.41
CA TRP A 112 -6.42 -0.33 12.49
C TRP A 112 -7.37 0.13 11.38
N VAL A 113 -7.45 1.45 11.14
CA VAL A 113 -8.23 2.02 10.05
C VAL A 113 -7.69 1.55 8.70
N GLN A 114 -6.38 1.64 8.50
CA GLN A 114 -5.79 1.60 7.15
C GLN A 114 -5.36 0.22 6.67
N ALA A 115 -4.84 -0.67 7.52
CA ALA A 115 -4.10 -1.86 7.09
C ALA A 115 -4.92 -2.77 6.16
N GLY A 116 -6.14 -3.13 6.57
CA GLY A 116 -7.05 -3.99 5.81
C GLY A 116 -7.84 -3.28 4.72
N CYS A 117 -7.48 -2.05 4.37
CA CYS A 117 -8.08 -1.29 3.27
C CYS A 117 -7.16 -1.21 2.05
N GLY A 118 -5.93 -1.70 2.11
CA GLY A 118 -5.02 -1.68 0.97
C GLY A 118 -4.60 -3.06 0.49
N PHE A 119 -4.33 -3.16 -0.81
CA PHE A 119 -3.67 -4.29 -1.43
C PHE A 119 -2.75 -3.80 -2.55
N ALA A 120 -1.85 -4.65 -3.01
CA ALA A 120 -0.99 -4.35 -4.15
C ALA A 120 -0.97 -5.51 -5.13
N VAL A 121 -0.68 -5.21 -6.39
CA VAL A 121 -0.46 -6.22 -7.42
C VAL A 121 0.89 -5.94 -8.06
N SER A 122 1.70 -6.98 -8.22
CA SER A 122 3.01 -6.90 -8.85
C SER A 122 3.16 -8.00 -9.88
N ARG A 123 3.60 -7.66 -11.09
CA ARG A 123 3.92 -8.64 -12.12
C ARG A 123 5.19 -9.42 -11.75
N VAL A 124 5.20 -10.71 -12.07
CA VAL A 124 6.41 -11.53 -12.06
C VAL A 124 7.24 -11.14 -13.28
N GLU A 125 8.44 -10.61 -13.03
CA GLU A 125 9.37 -10.25 -14.09
C GLU A 125 10.04 -11.51 -14.66
N TYR A 126 10.58 -12.35 -13.78
CA TYR A 126 11.12 -13.65 -14.14
C TYR A 126 11.18 -14.59 -12.93
N VAL A 127 11.43 -15.87 -13.19
CA VAL A 127 11.64 -16.90 -12.16
C VAL A 127 13.01 -17.52 -12.33
N LYS A 128 13.85 -17.42 -11.29
CA LYS A 128 15.12 -18.13 -11.19
C LYS A 128 14.86 -19.53 -10.65
N LYS A 129 15.48 -20.54 -11.26
CA LYS A 129 15.51 -21.92 -10.78
C LYS A 129 16.97 -22.34 -10.67
N ASP A 130 17.44 -22.56 -9.45
CA ASP A 130 18.81 -22.95 -9.16
C ASP A 130 18.86 -23.94 -7.98
N ALA A 131 20.07 -24.25 -7.49
CA ALA A 131 20.25 -25.17 -6.37
C ALA A 131 19.62 -24.68 -5.05
N ALA A 132 19.37 -23.37 -4.89
CA ALA A 132 18.67 -22.80 -3.75
C ALA A 132 17.15 -22.84 -3.90
N GLY A 133 16.63 -23.27 -5.06
CA GLY A 133 15.21 -23.47 -5.31
C GLY A 133 14.64 -22.51 -6.35
N ARG A 134 13.35 -22.18 -6.21
CA ARG A 134 12.62 -21.30 -7.13
C ARG A 134 12.46 -19.93 -6.52
N THR A 135 12.92 -18.89 -7.21
CA THR A 135 12.75 -17.50 -6.78
C THR A 135 12.05 -16.70 -7.87
N ALA A 136 10.83 -16.21 -7.60
CA ALA A 136 10.12 -15.28 -8.47
C ALA A 136 10.49 -13.84 -8.12
N ILE A 137 10.90 -13.06 -9.12
CA ILE A 137 11.27 -11.66 -8.95
C ILE A 137 10.12 -10.75 -9.35
N LEU A 138 9.73 -9.87 -8.43
CA LEU A 138 8.61 -8.96 -8.54
C LEU A 138 9.07 -7.51 -8.78
N HIS A 139 8.10 -6.64 -9.07
CA HIS A 139 8.29 -5.20 -9.18
C HIS A 139 7.97 -4.44 -7.87
N LEU A 140 7.65 -5.15 -6.79
CA LEU A 140 7.54 -4.62 -5.43
C LEU A 140 8.43 -5.48 -4.53
N GLY A 141 9.19 -4.84 -3.64
CA GLY A 141 10.12 -5.47 -2.72
C GLY A 141 10.15 -4.78 -1.36
N ALA A 142 11.34 -4.73 -0.77
CA ALA A 142 11.62 -3.98 0.46
C ALA A 142 11.48 -2.46 0.28
N ASP A 143 11.41 -1.96 -0.97
CA ASP A 143 10.98 -0.59 -1.27
C ASP A 143 9.55 -0.32 -0.80
N PHE A 144 8.69 -1.33 -0.88
CA PHE A 144 7.27 -1.25 -0.50
C PHE A 144 6.97 -1.86 0.87
N LEU A 145 7.61 -3.00 1.20
CA LEU A 145 7.40 -3.74 2.45
C LEU A 145 8.59 -3.59 3.40
N LEU A 146 9.05 -2.35 3.61
CA LEU A 146 10.27 -2.06 4.36
C LEU A 146 10.30 -2.68 5.78
N ARG A 147 9.18 -2.65 6.50
CA ARG A 147 9.09 -3.26 7.84
C ARG A 147 9.35 -4.75 7.83
N ARG A 148 8.93 -5.45 6.77
CA ARG A 148 9.18 -6.87 6.60
C ARG A 148 10.66 -7.15 6.35
N ALA A 149 11.37 -6.26 5.67
CA ALA A 149 12.81 -6.40 5.49
C ALA A 149 13.58 -6.24 6.81
N TYR A 150 13.09 -5.40 7.74
CA TYR A 150 13.68 -5.22 9.07
C TYR A 150 13.28 -6.30 10.08
N HIS A 151 12.00 -6.68 10.07
CA HIS A 151 11.39 -7.59 11.05
C HIS A 151 10.46 -8.59 10.34
N PRO A 152 11.01 -9.57 9.59
CA PRO A 152 10.21 -10.49 8.78
C PRO A 152 9.28 -11.39 9.61
N GLU A 153 9.61 -11.62 10.88
CA GLU A 153 8.83 -12.42 11.84
C GLU A 153 7.63 -11.67 12.44
N ASP A 154 7.62 -10.32 12.36
CA ASP A 154 6.56 -9.50 12.98
C ASP A 154 5.61 -8.90 11.93
N TRP A 155 6.03 -8.86 10.65
CA TRP A 155 5.33 -8.17 9.57
C TRP A 155 4.98 -9.11 8.42
N HIS A 156 3.97 -9.94 8.67
CA HIS A 156 3.44 -10.87 7.67
C HIS A 156 2.42 -10.21 6.74
N HIS A 157 2.47 -10.64 5.48
CA HIS A 157 1.47 -10.37 4.46
C HIS A 157 1.09 -11.68 3.77
N ASP A 158 -0.12 -11.76 3.26
CA ASP A 158 -0.53 -12.88 2.42
C ASP A 158 -0.24 -12.57 0.95
N PHE A 159 0.16 -13.60 0.22
CA PHE A 159 0.47 -13.52 -1.20
C PHE A 159 -0.44 -14.48 -1.96
N VAL A 160 -1.04 -14.01 -3.04
CA VAL A 160 -1.88 -14.82 -3.92
C VAL A 160 -1.27 -14.83 -5.31
N ALA A 161 -0.95 -16.03 -5.81
CA ALA A 161 -0.49 -16.22 -7.18
C ALA A 161 -1.68 -16.16 -8.13
N LEU A 162 -1.55 -15.33 -9.16
CA LEU A 162 -2.55 -15.13 -10.19
C LEU A 162 -1.91 -15.34 -11.57
N ASP A 163 -2.70 -15.77 -12.53
CA ASP A 163 -2.32 -15.77 -13.94
C ASP A 163 -2.29 -14.33 -14.51
N PRO A 164 -1.85 -14.13 -15.77
CA PRO A 164 -1.83 -12.81 -16.39
C PRO A 164 -3.19 -12.12 -16.48
N ASP A 165 -4.30 -12.85 -16.45
CA ASP A 165 -5.68 -12.35 -16.48
C ASP A 165 -6.25 -12.11 -15.07
N ALA A 166 -5.37 -12.11 -14.05
CA ALA A 166 -5.67 -11.94 -12.64
C ALA A 166 -6.63 -12.98 -12.07
N ALA A 167 -6.70 -14.19 -12.66
CA ALA A 167 -7.40 -15.33 -12.06
C ALA A 167 -6.49 -16.10 -11.11
N PRO A 168 -7.03 -16.66 -10.00
CA PRO A 168 -6.26 -17.50 -9.09
C PRO A 168 -5.57 -18.64 -9.82
N LYS A 169 -4.26 -18.74 -9.65
CA LYS A 169 -3.48 -19.78 -10.31
C LYS A 169 -3.67 -21.12 -9.61
N ALA A 170 -4.08 -22.13 -10.35
CA ALA A 170 -4.21 -23.50 -9.86
C ALA A 170 -2.95 -24.33 -10.18
N GLY A 171 -2.74 -25.40 -9.42
CA GLY A 171 -1.68 -26.37 -9.68
C GLY A 171 -1.01 -26.90 -8.41
N PRO A 172 -0.06 -27.84 -8.55
CA PRO A 172 0.71 -28.35 -7.43
C PRO A 172 1.47 -27.23 -6.71
N LEU A 173 1.36 -27.21 -5.38
CA LEU A 173 2.10 -26.26 -4.56
C LEU A 173 3.50 -26.79 -4.29
N SER A 174 4.49 -25.93 -4.42
CA SER A 174 5.86 -26.20 -4.00
C SER A 174 6.50 -24.93 -3.41
N PRO A 175 7.59 -25.05 -2.63
CA PRO A 175 8.27 -23.88 -2.06
C PRO A 175 8.76 -22.91 -3.14
N CYS A 176 8.47 -21.63 -2.97
CA CYS A 176 8.91 -20.54 -3.82
C CYS A 176 9.27 -19.33 -2.97
N THR A 177 10.44 -18.74 -3.23
CA THR A 177 10.82 -17.45 -2.66
C THR A 177 10.29 -16.32 -3.55
N LEU A 178 9.69 -15.31 -2.93
CA LEU A 178 9.29 -14.06 -3.59
C LEU A 178 10.37 -13.01 -3.29
N GLY A 179 11.14 -12.63 -4.31
CA GLY A 179 12.15 -11.57 -4.23
C GLY A 179 11.67 -10.28 -4.88
N GLY A 180 12.18 -9.15 -4.40
CA GLY A 180 11.93 -7.85 -5.01
C GLY A 180 12.99 -7.44 -6.06
N PRO A 181 12.88 -6.22 -6.60
CA PRO A 181 13.72 -5.72 -7.69
C PRO A 181 15.02 -5.03 -7.23
N LEU A 182 15.32 -4.98 -5.93
CA LEU A 182 16.41 -4.21 -5.34
C LEU A 182 17.74 -4.98 -5.34
N CYS A 183 18.84 -4.23 -5.37
CA CYS A 183 20.20 -4.78 -5.47
C CYS A 183 20.81 -5.13 -4.11
N PHE A 184 20.09 -5.91 -3.28
CA PHE A 184 20.65 -6.48 -2.05
C PHE A 184 19.97 -7.80 -1.67
N GLY A 185 20.71 -8.71 -1.03
CA GLY A 185 20.22 -10.07 -0.74
C GLY A 185 19.06 -10.16 0.27
N GLY A 186 18.78 -9.05 0.98
CA GLY A 186 17.66 -8.93 1.90
C GLY A 186 16.36 -8.48 1.24
N ASP A 187 16.34 -8.23 -0.07
CA ASP A 187 15.12 -7.90 -0.80
C ASP A 187 14.26 -9.14 -1.08
N VAL A 188 13.79 -9.73 0.01
CA VAL A 188 12.98 -10.93 0.00
C VAL A 188 11.70 -10.62 0.73
N LEU A 189 10.58 -10.75 0.01
CA LEU A 189 9.28 -10.64 0.59
C LEU A 189 9.04 -11.92 1.39
N ALA A 190 8.87 -13.07 0.73
CA ALA A 190 8.57 -14.33 1.39
C ALA A 190 9.59 -15.41 1.02
N ARG A 191 9.97 -16.27 1.97
CA ARG A 191 10.80 -17.45 1.74
C ARG A 191 9.93 -18.70 1.80
N ASP A 192 10.25 -19.66 0.93
CA ASP A 192 9.66 -21.00 0.92
C ASP A 192 8.13 -21.04 0.97
N LEU A 193 7.48 -20.03 0.38
CA LEU A 193 6.04 -19.95 0.33
C LEU A 193 5.51 -21.02 -0.63
N LEU A 194 4.56 -21.82 -0.17
CA LEU A 194 3.92 -22.85 -1.01
C LEU A 194 3.03 -22.18 -2.05
N LEU A 195 3.51 -22.15 -3.30
CA LEU A 195 2.83 -21.53 -4.44
C LEU A 195 2.79 -22.48 -5.64
N PRO A 196 1.77 -22.35 -6.51
CA PRO A 196 1.81 -22.96 -7.84
C PRO A 196 3.01 -22.41 -8.64
N ASP A 197 3.34 -23.07 -9.75
CA ASP A 197 4.42 -22.61 -10.62
C ASP A 197 4.14 -21.20 -11.17
N LEU A 198 5.03 -20.26 -10.85
CA LEU A 198 5.02 -18.91 -11.41
C LEU A 198 5.85 -18.84 -12.70
N SER A 199 5.48 -17.93 -13.58
CA SER A 199 6.07 -17.66 -14.89
C SER A 199 6.13 -16.14 -15.12
N PRO A 200 7.06 -15.65 -15.97
CA PRO A 200 7.05 -14.25 -16.39
C PRO A 200 5.66 -13.83 -16.88
N GLY A 201 5.18 -12.68 -16.41
CA GLY A 201 3.85 -12.15 -16.77
C GLY A 201 2.71 -12.57 -15.84
N ASP A 202 2.88 -13.61 -15.01
CA ASP A 202 1.96 -13.87 -13.90
C ASP A 202 1.93 -12.68 -12.93
N LEU A 203 0.94 -12.63 -12.05
CA LEU A 203 0.79 -11.58 -11.06
C LEU A 203 0.87 -12.17 -9.65
N VAL A 204 1.43 -11.39 -8.73
CA VAL A 204 1.38 -11.64 -7.29
C VAL A 204 0.59 -10.52 -6.64
N LEU A 205 -0.54 -10.89 -6.04
CA LEU A 205 -1.36 -10.01 -5.21
C LEU A 205 -0.86 -10.07 -3.77
N ILE A 206 -0.75 -8.91 -3.12
CA ILE A 206 -0.27 -8.73 -1.75
C ILE A 206 -1.38 -8.10 -0.92
N ARG A 207 -1.80 -8.78 0.16
CA ARG A 207 -2.91 -8.31 1.02
C ARG A 207 -2.44 -7.41 2.16
N ASP A 208 -3.36 -6.61 2.68
CA ASP A 208 -3.22 -5.77 3.89
C ASP A 208 -2.09 -4.74 3.83
N THR A 209 -1.94 -4.12 2.68
CA THR A 209 -0.87 -3.16 2.41
C THR A 209 -1.32 -1.72 2.64
N GLY A 210 -2.43 -1.46 3.32
CA GLY A 210 -2.98 -0.11 3.43
C GLY A 210 -2.31 0.79 4.47
N ALA A 211 -1.51 0.21 5.38
CA ALA A 211 -0.78 0.92 6.43
C ALA A 211 0.70 0.54 6.47
N TYR A 212 1.58 1.51 6.72
CA TYR A 212 3.02 1.31 6.92
C TYR A 212 3.77 0.62 5.77
N THR A 213 3.24 0.77 4.56
CA THR A 213 3.87 0.34 3.32
C THR A 213 4.31 1.58 2.54
N LEU A 214 3.40 2.26 1.86
CA LEU A 214 3.65 3.47 1.10
C LEU A 214 4.21 4.61 1.95
N SER A 215 3.80 4.73 3.21
CA SER A 215 4.35 5.73 4.14
C SER A 215 5.83 5.52 4.45
N MET A 216 6.33 4.32 4.19
CA MET A 216 7.72 3.91 4.38
C MET A 216 8.41 3.60 3.04
N TRP A 217 7.84 4.06 1.92
CA TRP A 217 8.40 3.77 0.60
C TRP A 217 9.87 4.18 0.51
N SER A 218 10.75 3.21 0.24
CA SER A 218 12.17 3.46 0.08
C SER A 218 12.50 3.74 -1.38
N ARG A 219 13.18 4.87 -1.64
CA ARG A 219 13.71 5.22 -2.97
C ARG A 219 15.00 4.47 -3.32
N HIS A 220 15.28 3.35 -2.68
CA HIS A 220 16.46 2.54 -3.01
C HIS A 220 16.42 2.13 -4.48
N CYS A 221 17.62 2.04 -5.10
CA CYS A 221 17.77 1.88 -6.55
C CYS A 221 17.08 2.97 -7.40
N SER A 222 16.82 4.16 -6.84
CA SER A 222 16.17 5.28 -7.53
C SER A 222 14.85 4.86 -8.19
N ARG A 223 14.05 4.08 -7.47
CA ARG A 223 12.76 3.60 -7.96
C ARG A 223 11.65 4.60 -7.65
N GLY A 224 10.79 4.84 -8.63
CA GLY A 224 9.61 5.66 -8.50
C GLY A 224 8.45 4.91 -7.84
N ILE A 225 7.61 5.63 -7.10
CA ILE A 225 6.38 5.08 -6.53
C ILE A 225 5.42 4.68 -7.67
N PRO A 226 4.86 3.45 -7.66
CA PRO A 226 3.80 3.05 -8.59
C PRO A 226 2.53 3.89 -8.45
N ALA A 227 1.64 3.82 -9.45
CA ALA A 227 0.32 4.43 -9.32
C ALA A 227 -0.42 3.85 -8.10
N VAL A 228 -1.20 4.71 -7.44
CA VAL A 228 -2.11 4.32 -6.35
C VAL A 228 -3.53 4.61 -6.79
N LEU A 229 -4.36 3.58 -6.78
CA LEU A 229 -5.75 3.64 -7.18
C LEU A 229 -6.67 3.52 -5.96
N GLY A 230 -7.77 4.25 -5.99
CA GLY A 230 -8.80 4.26 -4.97
C GLY A 230 -10.00 3.47 -5.45
N VAL A 231 -10.54 2.62 -4.57
CA VAL A 231 -11.74 1.82 -4.82
C VAL A 231 -12.84 2.29 -3.89
N ASP A 232 -14.05 2.41 -4.41
CA ASP A 232 -15.26 2.77 -3.65
C ASP A 232 -16.49 2.15 -4.30
N GLY A 233 -16.82 0.92 -3.91
CA GLY A 233 -17.76 0.08 -4.66
C GLY A 233 -17.22 -0.15 -6.08
N ASP A 234 -17.99 0.25 -7.10
CA ASP A 234 -17.61 0.14 -8.52
C ASP A 234 -16.85 1.38 -9.04
N ASP A 235 -16.67 2.40 -8.20
CA ASP A 235 -15.89 3.58 -8.55
C ASP A 235 -14.39 3.31 -8.40
N LEU A 236 -13.63 3.74 -9.41
CA LEU A 236 -12.18 3.67 -9.45
C LEU A 236 -11.63 5.04 -9.82
N ARG A 237 -10.67 5.51 -9.03
CA ARG A 237 -10.01 6.80 -9.26
C ARG A 237 -8.52 6.71 -8.99
N VAL A 238 -7.73 7.58 -9.61
CA VAL A 238 -6.31 7.72 -9.30
C VAL A 238 -6.18 8.53 -8.01
N LEU A 239 -5.59 7.95 -6.96
CA LEU A 239 -5.25 8.66 -5.72
C LEU A 239 -3.88 9.29 -5.79
N ARG A 240 -2.98 8.66 -6.56
CA ARG A 240 -1.64 9.16 -6.84
C ARG A 240 -1.17 8.62 -8.17
N GLU A 241 -0.71 9.50 -9.05
CA GLU A 241 -0.05 9.11 -10.29
C GLU A 241 1.31 8.45 -10.01
N ARG A 242 1.71 7.52 -10.89
CA ARG A 242 3.04 6.91 -10.89
C ARG A 242 4.10 8.00 -11.02
N GLU A 243 5.19 7.86 -10.27
CA GLU A 243 6.36 8.70 -10.50
C GLU A 243 7.06 8.31 -11.79
N ARG A 244 7.24 9.30 -12.66
CA ARG A 244 8.04 9.16 -13.87
C ARG A 244 9.54 9.26 -13.52
N PRO A 245 10.44 8.79 -14.41
CA PRO A 245 11.88 8.94 -14.21
C PRO A 245 12.30 10.38 -13.89
N GLU A 246 11.65 11.38 -14.50
CA GLU A 246 11.93 12.80 -14.28
C GLU A 246 11.62 13.23 -12.84
N ASP A 247 10.54 12.71 -12.24
CA ASP A 247 10.15 13.02 -10.85
C ASP A 247 11.20 12.47 -9.88
N VAL A 248 11.73 11.28 -10.17
CA VAL A 248 12.81 10.65 -9.39
C VAL A 248 14.13 11.42 -9.55
N VAL A 249 14.48 11.80 -10.78
CA VAL A 249 15.68 12.61 -11.04
C VAL A 249 15.57 13.96 -10.33
N ALA A 250 14.40 14.60 -10.38
CA ALA A 250 14.13 15.87 -9.72
C ALA A 250 14.30 15.77 -8.19
N PHE A 251 13.89 14.66 -7.58
CA PHE A 251 14.12 14.41 -6.14
C PHE A 251 15.62 14.44 -5.78
N TRP A 252 16.47 13.75 -6.56
CA TRP A 252 17.91 13.67 -6.29
C TRP A 252 18.69 14.93 -6.70
N SER A 253 18.13 15.75 -7.60
CA SER A 253 18.86 16.84 -8.25
C SER A 253 18.67 18.22 -7.61
N ARG A 254 17.99 18.32 -6.45
CA ARG A 254 17.60 19.60 -5.80
C ARG A 254 18.75 20.52 -5.31
N GLY A 255 19.99 20.26 -5.70
CA GLY A 255 21.16 21.11 -5.41
C GLY A 255 21.72 21.88 -6.61
N ARG A 256 21.20 21.66 -7.82
CA ARG A 256 21.59 22.47 -8.98
C ARG A 256 20.62 23.63 -9.08
N GLY A 257 21.14 24.85 -8.94
CA GLY A 257 20.42 26.04 -9.39
C GLY A 257 19.96 25.77 -10.81
N GLN A 258 18.64 25.76 -11.02
CA GLN A 258 18.13 26.00 -12.36
C GLN A 258 18.66 27.38 -12.80
N PRO A 259 19.07 27.56 -14.07
CA PRO A 259 18.97 28.89 -14.64
C PRO A 259 17.52 29.41 -14.54
#